data_AF-A0A6J7GKR7-F1
#
_entry.id   AF-A0A6J7GKR7-F1
#
_cell.length_a   1.000
_cell.length_b   1.000
_cell.length_c   1.000
_cell.angle_alpha   90.00
_cell.angle_beta   90.00
_cell.angle_gamma   90.00
#
_symmetry.space_group_name_H-M   'P 1'
#
loop_
_entity.id
_entity.type
_entity.pdbx_description
1 polymer ?
#
loop_
_entity_poly.entity_id
_entity_poly.type
_entity_poly.pdbx_seq_one_letter_code
_entity_poly.pdbx_strand_id
1 'polypeptide(L)'
;MRPRDYDGAVAAGRSLAPYLTRLNQVRRQHPALQQLRTLTFHPIDNENLLVFSKTDPGSDDAVLVVVTLSSQHTQIGTTALDMGALGLEWSDRFTVTDQITGAEYEWGQFNYVELDPYREPAHVFTVTRHAPLG
;
A
#
# COMPACT_ATOMS: atom_id res chain seq x y z
N MET A 1 27.02 27.46 -2.10
CA MET A 1 25.78 26.85 -2.63
C MET A 1 26.14 25.53 -3.29
N ARG A 2 25.33 24.47 -3.18
CA ARG A 2 25.57 23.18 -3.84
C ARG A 2 24.56 23.02 -4.98
N PRO A 3 24.84 23.57 -6.18
CA PRO A 3 23.93 23.46 -7.31
C PRO A 3 23.71 21.99 -7.69
N ARG A 4 22.47 21.65 -8.04
CA ARG A 4 22.05 20.30 -8.43
C ARG A 4 21.23 20.41 -9.70
N ASP A 5 21.56 19.60 -10.69
CA ASP A 5 20.81 19.48 -11.94
C ASP A 5 19.66 18.47 -11.75
N TYR A 6 18.52 18.98 -11.29
CA TYR A 6 17.34 18.15 -11.04
C TYR A 6 16.67 17.71 -12.34
N ASP A 7 16.60 18.59 -13.34
CA ASP A 7 15.96 18.32 -14.62
C ASP A 7 16.73 17.25 -15.39
N GLY A 8 18.07 17.33 -15.42
CA GLY A 8 18.92 16.29 -15.99
C GLY A 8 18.81 14.95 -15.25
N ALA A 9 18.64 14.96 -13.93
CA ALA A 9 18.41 13.73 -13.16
C ALA A 9 17.06 13.08 -13.46
N VAL A 10 16.00 13.87 -13.67
CA VAL A 10 14.68 13.38 -14.09
C VAL A 10 14.75 12.81 -15.50
N ALA A 11 15.34 13.54 -16.45
CA ALA A 11 15.48 13.09 -17.84
C ALA A 11 16.29 11.79 -17.95
N ALA A 12 17.26 11.57 -17.06
CA ALA A 12 18.07 10.35 -17.00
C ALA A 12 17.44 9.20 -16.18
N GLY A 13 16.21 9.34 -15.66
CA GLY A 13 15.57 8.31 -14.84
C GLY A 13 16.24 8.06 -13.47
N ARG A 14 17.06 9.00 -12.99
CA ARG A 14 17.82 8.90 -11.73
C ARG A 14 17.24 9.79 -10.62
N SER A 15 15.96 10.14 -10.74
CA SER A 15 15.24 10.99 -9.80
C SER A 15 14.03 10.26 -9.23
N LEU A 16 13.83 10.37 -7.92
CA LEU A 16 12.61 9.91 -7.24
C LEU A 16 11.44 10.89 -7.41
N ALA A 17 11.63 12.04 -8.05
CA ALA A 17 10.58 13.06 -8.16
C ALA A 17 9.26 12.54 -8.78
N PRO A 18 9.26 11.72 -9.85
CA PRO A 18 8.02 11.12 -10.36
C PRO A 18 7.33 10.22 -9.35
N TYR A 19 8.10 9.38 -8.65
CA TYR A 19 7.59 8.47 -7.62
C TYR A 19 6.98 9.22 -6.43
N LEU A 20 7.68 10.24 -5.91
CA LEU A 20 7.16 11.12 -4.86
C LEU A 20 5.92 11.90 -5.31
N THR A 21 5.85 12.29 -6.59
CA THR A 21 4.67 12.93 -7.17
C THR A 21 3.48 11.98 -7.15
N ARG A 22 3.67 10.71 -7.54
CA ARG A 22 2.62 9.69 -7.49
C ARG A 22 2.12 9.48 -6.07
N LEU A 23 3.02 9.30 -5.09
CA LEU A 23 2.62 9.16 -3.68
C LEU A 23 1.82 10.37 -3.17
N ASN A 24 2.21 11.59 -3.56
CA ASN A 24 1.47 12.79 -3.19
C ASN A 24 0.09 12.86 -3.84
N GLN A 25 -0.06 12.37 -5.07
CA GLN A 25 -1.38 12.26 -5.72
C GLN A 25 -2.26 11.29 -4.95
N VAL A 26 -1.75 10.10 -4.61
CA VAL A 26 -2.47 9.10 -3.81
C VAL A 26 -2.91 9.68 -2.46
N ARG A 27 -2.00 10.37 -1.74
CA ARG A 27 -2.32 11.05 -0.47
C ARG A 27 -3.46 12.07 -0.58
N ARG A 28 -3.59 12.75 -1.72
CA ARG A 28 -4.66 13.73 -1.95
C ARG A 28 -5.98 13.07 -2.34
N GLN A 29 -5.91 11.94 -3.05
CA GLN A 29 -7.07 11.18 -3.54
C GLN A 29 -7.74 10.36 -2.43
N HIS A 30 -6.99 9.94 -1.41
CA HIS A 30 -7.46 9.05 -0.35
C HIS A 30 -7.49 9.75 1.02
N PRO A 31 -8.67 10.19 1.49
CA PRO A 31 -8.83 10.79 2.83
C PRO A 31 -8.29 9.92 3.97
N ALA A 32 -8.29 8.59 3.84
CA ALA A 32 -7.73 7.68 4.83
C ALA A 32 -6.25 7.99 5.14
N LEU A 33 -5.47 8.43 4.14
CA LEU A 33 -4.07 8.80 4.33
C LEU A 33 -3.87 10.12 5.08
N GLN A 34 -4.92 10.91 5.24
CA GLN A 34 -4.95 12.19 5.95
C GLN A 34 -5.37 12.04 7.42
N GLN A 35 -5.91 10.87 7.81
CA GLN A 35 -6.26 10.55 9.18
C GLN A 35 -5.04 10.12 10.00
N LEU A 36 -4.98 10.45 11.30
CA LEU A 36 -3.86 10.01 12.17
C LEU A 36 -4.24 8.87 13.14
N ARG A 37 -5.52 8.71 13.46
CA ARG A 37 -5.99 7.83 14.54
C ARG A 37 -6.54 6.49 14.06
N THR A 38 -6.57 6.26 12.74
CA THR A 38 -7.19 5.10 12.09
C THR A 38 -6.15 4.10 11.57
N LEU A 39 -4.90 4.25 12.01
CA LEU A 39 -3.81 3.36 11.65
C LEU A 39 -3.94 2.03 12.40
N THR A 40 -3.98 0.93 11.67
CA THR A 40 -3.97 -0.43 12.22
C THR A 40 -2.84 -1.24 11.59
N PHE A 41 -2.04 -1.91 12.41
CA PHE A 41 -1.04 -2.86 11.92
C PHE A 41 -1.66 -4.24 11.75
N HIS A 42 -1.32 -4.93 10.67
CA HIS A 42 -1.76 -6.29 10.41
C HIS A 42 -0.57 -7.25 10.55
N PRO A 43 -0.77 -8.44 11.14
CA PRO A 43 0.25 -9.48 11.15
C PRO A 43 0.69 -9.90 9.74
N ILE A 44 1.97 -10.24 9.62
CA ILE A 44 2.59 -10.90 8.47
C ILE A 44 3.68 -11.84 9.00
N ASP A 45 3.89 -12.97 8.32
CA ASP A 45 4.81 -14.03 8.74
C ASP A 45 6.30 -13.77 8.42
N ASN A 46 6.65 -12.55 7.99
CA ASN A 46 8.01 -12.13 7.70
C ASN A 46 8.35 -10.81 8.41
N GLU A 47 9.33 -10.83 9.30
CA GLU A 47 9.77 -9.68 10.12
C GLU A 47 10.38 -8.53 9.29
N ASN A 48 10.82 -8.80 8.06
CA ASN A 48 11.31 -7.78 7.13
C ASN A 48 10.18 -7.15 6.30
N LEU A 49 8.92 -7.53 6.54
CA LEU A 49 7.75 -6.93 5.94
C LEU A 49 6.90 -6.26 7.03
N LEU A 50 6.30 -5.12 6.67
CA LEU A 50 5.36 -4.41 7.52
C LEU A 50 4.06 -4.21 6.77
N VAL A 51 2.93 -4.53 7.41
CA VAL A 51 1.60 -4.32 6.85
C VAL A 51 0.79 -3.42 7.78
N PHE A 52 0.21 -2.36 7.22
CA PHE A 52 -0.70 -1.50 7.96
C PHE A 52 -1.81 -0.97 7.06
N SER A 53 -2.97 -0.71 7.63
CA SER A 53 -4.04 0.01 6.96
C SER A 53 -4.33 1.34 7.63
N LYS A 54 -4.95 2.22 6.87
CA LYS A 54 -5.60 3.42 7.35
C LYS A 54 -6.99 3.49 6.71
N THR A 55 -7.97 3.89 7.50
CA THR A 55 -9.34 4.08 7.04
C THR A 55 -9.82 5.51 7.29
N ASP A 56 -10.85 5.95 6.59
CA ASP A 56 -11.53 7.22 6.84
C ASP A 56 -12.94 6.96 7.39
N PRO A 57 -13.25 7.26 8.66
CA PRO A 57 -14.57 6.99 9.24
C PRO A 57 -15.72 7.79 8.61
N GLY A 58 -15.40 8.87 7.88
CA GLY A 58 -16.38 9.69 7.16
C GLY A 58 -16.76 9.14 5.79
N SER A 59 -16.09 8.08 5.32
CA SER A 59 -16.32 7.42 4.04
C SER A 59 -16.02 5.92 4.16
N ASP A 60 -16.05 5.20 3.03
CA ASP A 60 -15.57 3.81 2.97
C ASP A 60 -14.13 3.73 2.43
N ASP A 61 -13.40 4.85 2.39
CA ASP A 61 -12.01 4.89 1.91
C ASP A 61 -11.07 4.13 2.87
N ALA A 62 -10.33 3.18 2.31
CA ALA A 62 -9.37 2.37 3.05
C ALA A 62 -8.13 2.14 2.18
N VAL A 63 -6.96 2.42 2.77
CA VAL A 63 -5.65 2.19 2.15
C VAL A 63 -4.90 1.17 2.97
N LEU A 64 -4.44 0.11 2.31
CA LEU A 64 -3.62 -0.96 2.88
C LEU A 64 -2.22 -0.87 2.28
N VAL A 65 -1.19 -0.86 3.11
CA VAL A 65 0.20 -0.75 2.68
C VAL A 65 0.97 -1.97 3.14
N VAL A 66 1.74 -2.56 2.22
CA VAL A 66 2.74 -3.59 2.50
C VAL A 66 4.09 -3.01 2.09
N VAL A 67 5.07 -2.97 2.99
CA VAL A 67 6.39 -2.38 2.71
C VAL A 67 7.51 -3.28 3.20
N THR A 68 8.58 -3.39 2.42
CA THR A 68 9.81 -4.07 2.85
C THR A 68 10.68 -3.16 3.70
N LEU A 69 11.21 -3.71 4.79
CA LEU A 69 12.23 -3.10 5.64
C LEU A 69 13.65 -3.44 5.15
N SER A 70 13.78 -4.31 4.14
CA SER A 70 15.04 -4.69 3.51
C SER A 70 15.25 -3.88 2.22
N SER A 71 16.38 -3.19 2.13
CA SER A 71 16.78 -2.45 0.91
C SER A 71 17.58 -3.30 -0.10
N GLN A 72 17.83 -4.57 0.22
CA GLN A 72 18.80 -5.40 -0.50
C GLN A 72 18.24 -6.70 -1.04
N HIS A 73 17.22 -7.26 -0.40
CA HIS A 73 16.75 -8.61 -0.70
C HIS A 73 15.25 -8.62 -0.89
N THR A 74 14.80 -9.35 -1.91
CA THR A 74 13.38 -9.68 -2.10
C THR A 74 12.83 -10.33 -0.84
N GLN A 75 11.67 -9.87 -0.41
CA GLN A 75 10.95 -10.40 0.74
C GLN A 75 9.62 -10.97 0.31
N ILE A 76 9.27 -12.12 0.87
CA ILE A 76 8.01 -12.82 0.62
C ILE A 76 7.32 -13.05 1.97
N GLY A 77 6.00 -12.95 2.01
CA GLY A 77 5.23 -13.29 3.20
C GLY A 77 3.75 -13.51 2.91
N THR A 78 3.04 -14.02 3.90
CA THR A 78 1.59 -14.15 3.91
C THR A 78 0.99 -13.23 4.96
N THR A 79 0.13 -12.31 4.54
CA THR A 79 -0.59 -11.43 5.48
C THR A 79 -1.58 -12.24 6.31
N ALA A 80 -1.90 -11.80 7.53
CA ALA A 80 -3.10 -12.21 8.25
C ALA A 80 -3.86 -10.96 8.68
N LEU A 81 -4.73 -10.46 7.81
CA LEU A 81 -5.36 -9.16 7.98
C LEU A 81 -6.41 -9.18 9.09
N ASP A 82 -6.37 -8.19 9.97
CA ASP A 82 -7.55 -7.74 10.72
C ASP A 82 -8.62 -7.23 9.74
N MET A 83 -9.58 -8.08 9.41
CA MET A 83 -10.69 -7.78 8.48
C MET A 83 -11.64 -6.74 9.08
N GLY A 84 -11.85 -6.76 10.39
CA GLY A 84 -12.72 -5.80 11.07
C GLY A 84 -12.18 -4.37 11.00
N ALA A 85 -10.86 -4.20 11.08
CA ALA A 85 -10.21 -2.90 10.87
C ALA A 85 -10.42 -2.34 9.45
N LEU A 86 -10.67 -3.21 8.47
CA LEU A 86 -11.00 -2.83 7.09
C LEU A 86 -12.51 -2.67 6.85
N GLY A 87 -13.34 -2.88 7.88
CA GLY A 87 -14.81 -2.86 7.77
C GLY A 87 -15.36 -4.06 7.00
N LEU A 88 -14.72 -5.22 7.12
CA LEU A 88 -15.07 -6.47 6.45
C LEU A 88 -15.31 -7.58 7.47
N GLU A 89 -16.13 -8.57 7.12
CA GLU A 89 -16.27 -9.80 7.87
C GLU A 89 -15.08 -10.75 7.63
N TRP A 90 -14.86 -11.69 8.55
CA TRP A 90 -13.69 -12.58 8.53
C TRP A 90 -13.61 -13.44 7.25
N SER A 91 -14.75 -13.77 6.65
CA SER A 91 -14.86 -14.59 5.43
C SER A 91 -14.95 -13.78 4.15
N ASP A 92 -14.95 -12.45 4.23
CA ASP A 92 -15.16 -11.60 3.05
C ASP A 92 -13.99 -11.67 2.08
N ARG A 93 -14.35 -11.50 0.80
CA ARG A 93 -13.42 -11.22 -0.29
C ARG A 93 -13.56 -9.77 -0.70
N PHE A 94 -12.45 -9.17 -1.12
CA PHE A 94 -12.41 -7.77 -1.53
C PHE A 94 -11.36 -7.58 -2.61
N THR A 95 -11.48 -6.50 -3.36
CA THR A 95 -10.48 -6.15 -4.37
C THR A 95 -9.50 -5.15 -3.80
N VAL A 96 -8.21 -5.32 -4.11
CA VAL A 96 -7.17 -4.33 -3.87
C VAL A 96 -6.59 -3.85 -5.19
N THR A 97 -6.40 -2.54 -5.32
CA THR A 97 -5.73 -1.92 -6.47
C THR A 97 -4.46 -1.24 -6.01
N ASP A 98 -3.31 -1.67 -6.51
CA ASP A 98 -2.00 -1.07 -6.22
C ASP A 98 -1.90 0.29 -6.91
N GLN A 99 -1.84 1.35 -6.13
CA GLN A 99 -1.78 2.71 -6.65
C GLN A 99 -0.43 3.04 -7.29
N ILE A 100 0.62 2.25 -7.08
CA ILE A 100 1.91 2.50 -7.71
C ILE A 100 1.98 1.84 -9.08
N THR A 101 1.57 0.57 -9.16
CA THR A 101 1.69 -0.25 -10.37
C THR A 101 0.42 -0.32 -11.21
N GLY A 102 -0.75 -0.04 -10.61
CA GLY A 102 -2.07 -0.22 -11.22
C GLY A 102 -2.58 -1.67 -11.22
N ALA A 103 -1.84 -2.60 -10.62
CA ALA A 103 -2.24 -4.00 -10.55
C ALA A 103 -3.45 -4.20 -9.61
N GLU A 104 -4.31 -5.14 -9.96
CA GLU A 104 -5.49 -5.49 -9.17
C GLU A 104 -5.46 -6.94 -8.74
N TYR A 105 -5.91 -7.20 -7.51
CA TYR A 105 -5.94 -8.53 -6.92
C TYR A 105 -7.22 -8.73 -6.11
N GLU A 106 -7.70 -9.96 -6.07
CA GLU A 106 -8.79 -10.37 -5.17
C GLU A 106 -8.19 -10.97 -3.89
N TRP A 107 -8.46 -10.34 -2.75
CA TRP A 107 -7.87 -10.63 -1.46
C TRP A 107 -8.92 -11.09 -0.45
N GLY A 108 -8.44 -11.72 0.62
CA GLY A 108 -9.21 -12.07 1.82
C GLY A 108 -8.34 -11.84 3.04
N GLN A 109 -8.54 -12.63 4.10
CA GLN A 109 -7.71 -12.50 5.31
C GLN A 109 -6.23 -12.84 5.07
N PHE A 110 -5.95 -13.90 4.31
CA PHE A 110 -4.59 -14.39 4.08
C PHE A 110 -4.17 -14.21 2.62
N ASN A 111 -3.09 -13.47 2.38
CA ASN A 111 -2.66 -13.11 1.02
C ASN A 111 -1.15 -13.22 0.90
N TYR A 112 -0.69 -13.88 -0.16
CA TYR A 112 0.72 -13.92 -0.54
C TYR A 112 1.16 -12.55 -1.07
N VAL A 113 2.33 -12.08 -0.62
CA VAL A 113 2.97 -10.86 -1.10
C VAL A 113 4.46 -11.12 -1.38
N GLU A 114 4.98 -10.44 -2.39
CA GLU A 114 6.39 -10.49 -2.77
C GLU A 114 6.85 -9.08 -3.17
N LEU A 115 7.87 -8.57 -2.47
CA LEU A 115 8.43 -7.25 -2.70
C LEU A 115 9.92 -7.35 -3.03
N ASP A 116 10.28 -6.88 -4.22
CA ASP A 116 11.66 -6.72 -4.67
C ASP A 116 12.06 -5.25 -4.54
N PRO A 117 12.99 -4.88 -3.63
CA PRO A 117 13.36 -3.49 -3.39
C PRO A 117 13.99 -2.78 -4.60
N TYR A 118 14.46 -3.53 -5.61
CA TYR A 118 14.97 -2.97 -6.86
C TYR A 118 13.88 -2.69 -7.89
N ARG A 119 12.68 -3.24 -7.69
CA ARG A 119 11.51 -3.03 -8.56
C ARG A 119 10.48 -2.14 -7.89
N GLU A 120 9.97 -2.57 -6.75
CA GLU A 120 8.95 -1.87 -5.99
C GLU A 120 9.07 -2.23 -4.50
N PRO A 121 9.52 -1.29 -3.64
CA PRO A 121 9.73 -1.57 -2.22
C PRO A 121 8.42 -1.59 -1.40
N ALA A 122 7.29 -1.19 -1.97
CA ALA A 122 6.02 -1.19 -1.28
C ALA A 122 4.83 -1.36 -2.23
N HIS A 123 3.80 -2.06 -1.77
CA HIS A 123 2.47 -1.95 -2.34
C HIS A 123 1.67 -0.91 -1.57
N VAL A 124 0.97 -0.02 -2.29
CA VAL A 124 0.02 0.93 -1.70
C VAL A 124 -1.35 0.64 -2.29
N PHE A 125 -2.12 -0.21 -1.63
CA PHE A 125 -3.41 -0.68 -2.09
C PHE A 125 -4.55 0.24 -1.65
N THR A 126 -5.50 0.45 -2.54
CA THR A 126 -6.85 0.91 -2.19
C THR A 126 -7.77 -0.29 -2.11
N VAL A 127 -8.58 -0.35 -1.05
CA VAL A 127 -9.50 -1.47 -0.80
C VAL A 127 -10.88 -1.13 -1.36
N THR A 128 -11.40 -2.00 -2.22
CA THR A 128 -12.78 -1.96 -2.70
C THR A 128 -13.54 -3.15 -2.16
N ARG A 129 -14.51 -2.88 -1.28
CA ARG A 129 -15.37 -3.92 -0.70
C ARG A 129 -16.41 -4.36 -1.73
N HIS A 130 -16.70 -5.65 -1.78
CA HIS A 130 -17.83 -6.16 -2.55
C HIS A 130 -19.11 -6.05 -1.71
N ALA A 131 -20.22 -5.62 -2.32
CA ALA A 131 -21.51 -5.72 -1.65
C ALA A 131 -21.84 -7.20 -1.41
N PRO A 132 -22.43 -7.57 -0.26
CA PRO A 132 -22.88 -8.94 -0.05
C PRO A 132 -23.85 -9.33 -1.16
N LEU A 133 -23.64 -10.51 -1.75
CA LEU A 133 -24.63 -11.13 -2.61
C LEU A 133 -25.86 -11.41 -1.74
N GLY A 134 -26.94 -10.65 -1.97
CA GLY A 134 -28.20 -10.77 -1.23
C GLY A 134 -28.92 -12.10 -1.43
#